data_AF-A0A3F3IHK4-F1
#
_entry.id   AF-A0A3F3IHK4-F1
#
_cell.length_a   1.000
_cell.length_b   1.000
_cell.length_c   1.000
_cell.angle_alpha   90.00
_cell.angle_beta   90.00
_cell.angle_gamma   90.00
#
_symmetry.space_group_name_H-M   'P 1'
#
loop_
_entity.id
_entity.type
_entity.pdbx_description
1 polymer ?
#
loop_
_entity_poly.entity_id
_entity_poly.type
_entity_poly.pdbx_seq_one_letter_code
_entity_poly.pdbx_strand_id
1 'polypeptide(L)'
;MKKSILLSALVFLFTMGINGQSVSLDLEPEKTITKITESIYSVEVKASNGNVIQSGEYLLVDKQLLNHGIWTLFAHNSADVLTRIKYDKGERIWLETKIDGKFKRLSNNEIIIKQLETKIASLEEKIDSLD
;
A
#
# COMPACT_ATOMS: atom_id res chain seq x y z
N MET A 1 50.03 -45.65 31.09
CA MET A 1 50.99 -44.66 31.65
C MET A 1 51.17 -43.53 30.64
N LYS A 2 50.97 -42.28 31.09
CA LYS A 2 51.67 -41.01 30.71
C LYS A 2 51.89 -40.77 29.19
N LYS A 3 51.50 -39.66 28.56
CA LYS A 3 51.46 -38.25 28.98
C LYS A 3 50.47 -37.47 28.11
N SER A 4 49.81 -36.50 28.75
CA SER A 4 49.25 -35.29 28.14
C SER A 4 50.35 -34.49 27.43
N ILE A 5 49.98 -33.66 26.43
CA ILE A 5 50.25 -32.20 26.38
C ILE A 5 50.00 -31.67 24.94
N LEU A 6 49.04 -30.72 24.84
CA LEU A 6 49.07 -29.41 24.15
C LEU A 6 49.65 -29.35 22.71
N LEU A 7 49.23 -28.51 21.77
CA LEU A 7 48.25 -27.43 21.62
C LEU A 7 48.58 -26.84 20.23
N SER A 8 47.57 -26.25 19.59
CA SER A 8 47.71 -25.10 18.68
C SER A 8 47.65 -25.33 17.17
N ALA A 9 46.68 -24.60 16.61
CA ALA A 9 46.62 -23.98 15.29
C ALA A 9 46.60 -24.91 14.06
N LEU A 10 45.49 -24.90 13.33
CA LEU A 10 45.32 -23.97 12.20
C LEU A 10 44.02 -24.30 11.46
N VAL A 11 43.09 -23.33 11.50
CA VAL A 11 42.15 -22.92 10.46
C VAL A 11 41.91 -23.91 9.29
N PHE A 12 40.68 -24.39 9.15
CA PHE A 12 39.82 -24.06 8.01
C PHE A 12 38.40 -24.57 8.27
N LEU A 13 37.53 -23.68 8.74
CA LEU A 13 36.09 -23.85 8.73
C LEU A 13 35.63 -23.82 7.27
N PHE A 14 35.36 -24.97 6.67
CA PHE A 14 34.46 -25.05 5.53
C PHE A 14 33.03 -24.89 6.06
N THR A 15 32.61 -23.65 6.33
CA THR A 15 31.19 -23.35 6.44
C THR A 15 30.59 -23.49 5.05
N MET A 16 29.70 -24.46 4.92
CA MET A 16 28.80 -24.65 3.80
C MET A 16 28.29 -23.28 3.33
N GLY A 17 28.41 -23.01 2.02
CA GLY A 17 27.77 -21.88 1.38
C GLY A 17 26.26 -22.05 1.53
N ILE A 18 25.71 -21.41 2.56
CA ILE A 18 24.29 -21.13 2.65
C ILE A 18 24.05 -20.13 1.53
N ASN A 19 23.50 -20.60 0.40
CA ASN A 19 22.87 -19.71 -0.56
C ASN A 19 21.66 -19.10 0.14
N GLY A 20 21.90 -18.05 0.93
CA GLY A 20 20.87 -17.17 1.41
C GLY A 20 20.25 -16.49 0.20
N GLN A 21 19.15 -17.04 -0.30
CA GLN A 21 18.16 -16.22 -0.98
C GLN A 21 17.80 -15.13 0.04
N SER A 22 18.25 -13.91 -0.20
CA SER A 22 17.77 -12.76 0.51
C SER A 22 16.27 -12.68 0.23
N VAL A 23 15.46 -13.08 1.21
CA VAL A 23 14.06 -12.66 1.28
C VAL A 23 14.13 -11.14 1.31
N SER A 24 13.77 -10.48 0.21
CA SER A 24 13.54 -9.04 0.21
C SER A 24 12.41 -8.82 1.20
N LEU A 25 12.74 -8.33 2.39
CA LEU A 25 11.75 -7.72 3.28
C LEU A 25 11.17 -6.55 2.47
N ASP A 26 9.96 -6.71 1.97
CA ASP A 26 9.20 -5.60 1.41
C ASP A 26 9.10 -4.55 2.52
N LEU A 27 9.93 -3.51 2.43
CA LEU A 27 9.93 -2.41 3.37
C LEU A 27 8.55 -1.76 3.29
N GLU A 28 7.87 -1.68 4.43
CA GLU A 28 6.59 -0.98 4.57
C GLU A 28 6.70 0.45 4.01
N PRO A 29 5.68 0.93 3.27
CA PRO A 29 5.73 2.24 2.64
C PRO A 29 5.83 3.36 3.70
N GLU A 30 6.67 4.35 3.43
CA GLU A 30 6.89 5.49 4.31
C GLU A 30 5.78 6.53 4.12
N LYS A 31 5.10 6.93 5.21
CA LYS A 31 4.06 7.98 5.18
C LYS A 31 4.56 9.25 5.84
N THR A 32 4.55 10.35 5.09
CA THR A 32 4.88 11.69 5.57
C THR A 32 3.61 12.55 5.62
N ILE A 33 3.40 13.27 6.72
CA ILE A 33 2.30 14.25 6.87
C ILE A 33 2.91 15.61 7.21
N THR A 34 2.55 16.64 6.43
CA THR A 34 3.09 18.00 6.58
C THR A 34 1.94 18.98 6.82
N LYS A 35 1.97 19.71 7.93
CA LYS A 35 1.00 20.78 8.21
C LYS A 35 1.22 21.93 7.20
N ILE A 36 0.18 22.29 6.46
CA ILE A 36 0.20 23.40 5.48
C ILE A 36 -0.45 24.64 6.08
N THR A 37 -1.60 24.46 6.74
CA THR A 37 -2.32 25.51 7.47
C THR A 37 -2.79 24.98 8.82
N GLU A 38 -3.52 25.77 9.60
CA GLU A 38 -4.15 25.31 10.84
C GLU A 38 -5.10 24.12 10.67
N SER A 39 -5.70 23.97 9.48
CA SER A 39 -6.69 22.93 9.21
C SER A 39 -6.31 22.00 8.06
N ILE A 40 -5.30 22.29 7.24
CA ILE A 40 -4.92 21.47 6.08
C ILE A 40 -3.54 20.83 6.29
N TYR A 41 -3.46 19.53 6.03
CA TYR A 41 -2.24 18.73 6.11
C TYR A 41 -2.03 17.99 4.80
N SER A 42 -0.88 18.15 4.17
CA SER A 42 -0.48 17.37 2.98
C SER A 42 0.05 16.00 3.39
N VAL A 43 -0.17 15.00 2.55
CA VAL A 43 0.25 13.61 2.76
C VAL A 43 0.95 13.09 1.52
N GLU A 44 2.10 12.45 1.73
CA GLU A 44 2.75 11.61 0.74
C GLU A 44 3.02 10.23 1.34
N VAL A 45 2.82 9.19 0.54
CA VAL A 45 3.23 7.83 0.85
C VAL A 45 4.22 7.39 -0.21
N LYS A 46 5.41 6.95 0.22
CA LYS A 46 6.48 6.52 -0.66
C LYS A 46 6.69 5.02 -0.54
N ALA A 47 6.89 4.37 -1.69
CA ALA A 47 7.36 2.99 -1.74
C ALA A 47 8.82 2.89 -1.27
N SER A 48 9.27 1.66 -1.03
CA SER A 48 10.65 1.34 -0.62
C SER A 48 11.71 1.85 -1.62
N ASN A 49 11.34 1.97 -2.90
CA ASN A 49 12.17 2.55 -3.96
C ASN A 49 12.22 4.09 -3.94
N GLY A 50 11.52 4.75 -3.00
CA GLY A 50 11.44 6.21 -2.86
C GLY A 50 10.36 6.89 -3.73
N ASN A 51 9.68 6.16 -4.61
CA ASN A 51 8.62 6.71 -5.45
C ASN A 51 7.37 7.03 -4.63
N VAL A 52 6.74 8.17 -4.88
CA VAL A 52 5.43 8.50 -4.30
C VAL A 52 4.37 7.60 -4.94
N ILE A 53 3.74 6.77 -4.11
CA ILE A 53 2.67 5.86 -4.51
C ILE A 53 1.28 6.41 -4.15
N GLN A 54 1.20 7.33 -3.19
CA GLN A 54 -0.04 8.01 -2.85
C GLN A 54 0.23 9.43 -2.40
N SER A 55 -0.65 10.36 -2.78
CA SER A 55 -0.65 11.73 -2.28
C SER A 55 -2.06 12.25 -2.05
N GLY A 56 -2.21 13.25 -1.18
CA GLY A 56 -3.49 13.89 -0.93
C GLY A 56 -3.42 14.85 0.25
N GLU A 57 -4.59 15.23 0.74
CA GLU A 57 -4.72 16.18 1.85
C GLU A 57 -5.66 15.63 2.93
N TYR A 58 -5.36 15.96 4.17
CA TYR A 58 -6.29 15.87 5.29
C TYR A 58 -6.80 17.26 5.66
N LEU A 59 -8.06 17.31 6.09
CA LEU A 59 -8.67 18.45 6.79
C LEU A 59 -8.84 18.09 8.27
N LEU A 60 -8.36 18.93 9.17
CA LEU A 60 -8.56 18.81 10.61
C LEU A 60 -9.96 19.35 10.98
N VAL A 61 -10.83 18.46 11.44
CA VAL A 61 -12.17 18.77 11.95
C VAL A 61 -12.34 18.07 13.29
N ASP A 62 -12.72 18.80 14.34
CA ASP A 62 -12.95 18.25 15.68
C ASP A 62 -11.81 17.35 16.20
N LYS A 63 -10.55 17.78 15.96
CA LYS A 63 -9.31 17.07 16.31
C LYS A 63 -9.08 15.76 15.53
N GLN A 64 -9.83 15.51 14.47
CA GLN A 64 -9.65 14.36 13.57
C GLN A 64 -9.18 14.81 12.19
N LEU A 65 -8.24 14.08 11.62
CA LEU A 65 -7.79 14.28 10.24
C LEU A 65 -8.68 13.48 9.29
N LEU A 66 -9.47 14.18 8.48
CA LEU A 66 -10.40 13.59 7.51
C LEU A 66 -9.83 13.75 6.10
N ASN A 67 -9.95 12.73 5.25
CA ASN A 67 -9.56 12.85 3.85
C ASN A 67 -10.24 14.06 3.22
N HIS A 68 -9.47 14.90 2.55
CA HIS A 68 -9.97 16.08 1.86
C HIS A 68 -9.23 16.28 0.54
N GLY A 69 -9.76 17.16 -0.32
CA GLY A 69 -9.11 17.41 -1.60
C GLY A 69 -9.14 16.20 -2.52
N ILE A 70 -8.18 16.14 -3.44
CA ILE A 70 -8.02 15.01 -4.37
C ILE A 70 -6.89 14.13 -3.87
N TRP A 71 -7.22 12.88 -3.60
CA TRP A 71 -6.25 11.83 -3.32
C TRP A 71 -5.87 11.15 -4.63
N THR A 72 -4.58 10.97 -4.86
CA THR A 72 -4.05 10.33 -6.07
C THR A 72 -3.25 9.10 -5.69
N LEU A 73 -3.55 7.98 -6.35
CA LEU A 73 -2.79 6.75 -6.32
C LEU A 73 -1.97 6.65 -7.60
N PHE A 74 -0.68 6.39 -7.46
CA PHE A 74 0.26 6.23 -8.57
C PHE A 74 0.69 4.76 -8.69
N ALA A 75 1.19 4.41 -9.88
CA ALA A 75 1.85 3.13 -10.09
C ALA A 75 3.14 3.04 -9.27
N HIS A 76 3.46 1.85 -8.75
CA HIS A 76 4.58 1.66 -7.82
C HIS A 76 5.95 2.12 -8.35
N ASN A 77 6.16 2.03 -9.67
CA ASN A 77 7.44 2.28 -10.33
C ASN A 77 7.39 3.43 -11.35
N SER A 78 6.34 4.26 -11.35
CA SER A 78 6.25 5.39 -12.28
C SER A 78 5.32 6.48 -11.74
N ALA A 79 5.38 7.66 -12.35
CA ALA A 79 4.45 8.76 -12.04
C ALA A 79 3.04 8.56 -12.65
N ASP A 80 2.75 7.38 -13.22
CA ASP A 80 1.45 7.11 -13.82
C ASP A 80 0.36 7.08 -12.77
N VAL A 81 -0.66 7.91 -12.97
CA VAL A 81 -1.85 7.91 -12.14
C VAL A 81 -2.69 6.66 -12.43
N LEU A 82 -3.02 5.92 -11.37
CA LEU A 82 -3.93 4.78 -11.42
C LEU A 82 -5.35 5.21 -11.08
N THR A 83 -5.48 5.96 -9.98
CA THR A 83 -6.78 6.35 -9.44
C THR A 83 -6.70 7.74 -8.82
N ARG A 84 -7.76 8.54 -8.99
CA ARG A 84 -8.02 9.76 -8.24
C ARG A 84 -9.30 9.63 -7.46
N ILE A 85 -9.35 10.15 -6.25
CA ILE A 85 -10.53 10.13 -5.41
C ILE A 85 -10.72 11.54 -4.84
N LYS A 86 -11.89 12.13 -5.08
CA LYS A 86 -12.24 13.41 -4.46
C LYS A 86 -12.98 13.15 -3.16
N TYR A 87 -12.49 13.79 -2.11
CA TYR A 87 -13.18 13.85 -0.83
C TYR A 87 -13.63 15.28 -0.51
N ASP A 88 -14.72 15.37 0.25
CA ASP A 88 -15.11 16.56 1.00
C ASP A 88 -15.37 16.16 2.44
N LYS A 89 -14.63 16.77 3.38
CA LYS A 89 -14.69 16.48 4.82
C LYS A 89 -14.82 14.97 5.18
N GLY A 90 -14.00 14.13 4.56
CA GLY A 90 -14.01 12.68 4.77
C GLY A 90 -15.00 11.89 3.90
N GLU A 91 -15.98 12.53 3.29
CA GLU A 91 -16.93 11.89 2.40
C GLU A 91 -16.39 11.80 0.97
N ARG A 92 -16.42 10.59 0.38
CA ARG A 92 -16.01 10.38 -1.01
C ARG A 92 -17.09 10.91 -1.96
N ILE A 93 -16.72 11.90 -2.77
CA ILE A 93 -17.59 12.49 -3.78
C ILE A 93 -17.56 11.66 -5.07
N TRP A 94 -16.36 11.35 -5.55
CA TRP A 94 -16.16 10.54 -6.75
C TRP A 94 -14.83 9.80 -6.74
N LEU A 95 -14.74 8.77 -7.56
CA LEU A 95 -13.53 8.03 -7.88
C LEU A 95 -13.33 8.03 -9.40
N GLU A 96 -12.12 8.27 -9.86
CA GLU A 96 -11.73 8.23 -11.26
C GLU A 96 -10.60 7.21 -11.41
N THR A 97 -10.81 6.17 -12.21
CA THR A 97 -9.83 5.11 -12.41
C THR A 97 -9.83 4.64 -13.86
N LYS A 98 -8.77 3.95 -14.29
CA LYS A 98 -8.68 3.40 -15.65
C LYS A 98 -9.57 2.16 -15.78
N ILE A 99 -10.56 2.23 -16.66
CA ILE A 99 -11.40 1.11 -17.09
C ILE A 99 -11.26 1.04 -18.61
N ASP A 100 -10.86 -0.12 -19.14
CA ASP A 100 -10.60 -0.32 -20.58
C ASP A 100 -9.62 0.70 -21.17
N GLY A 101 -8.56 1.01 -20.40
CA GLY A 101 -7.50 1.95 -20.80
C GLY A 101 -7.89 3.44 -20.73
N LYS A 102 -9.13 3.77 -20.37
CA LYS A 102 -9.61 5.15 -20.25
C LYS A 102 -9.98 5.49 -18.82
N PHE A 103 -9.71 6.72 -18.39
CA PHE A 103 -10.19 7.18 -17.09
C PHE A 103 -11.71 7.34 -17.12
N LYS A 104 -12.39 6.64 -16.21
CA LYS A 104 -13.82 6.78 -15.99
C LYS A 104 -14.05 7.26 -14.56
N ARG A 105 -14.85 8.32 -14.43
CA ARG A 105 -15.32 8.82 -13.15
C ARG A 105 -16.60 8.09 -12.75
N LEU A 106 -16.65 7.67 -11.49
CA LEU A 106 -17.76 7.00 -10.84
C LEU A 106 -18.15 7.82 -9.61
N SER A 107 -19.44 8.08 -9.48
CA SER A 107 -20.05 8.62 -8.27
C SER A 107 -20.02 7.58 -7.14
N ASN A 108 -20.24 8.03 -5.91
CA ASN A 108 -20.27 7.13 -4.76
C ASN A 108 -21.34 6.03 -4.90
N ASN A 109 -22.52 6.37 -5.44
CA ASN A 109 -23.61 5.41 -5.64
C ASN A 109 -23.23 4.34 -6.67
N GLU A 110 -22.60 4.71 -7.78
CA GLU A 110 -22.14 3.74 -8.79
C GLU A 110 -21.11 2.78 -8.21
N ILE A 111 -20.22 3.26 -7.34
CA ILE A 111 -19.23 2.40 -6.67
C ILE A 111 -19.94 1.42 -5.73
N ILE A 112 -20.89 1.90 -4.92
CA ILE A 112 -21.65 1.05 -3.99
C ILE A 112 -22.42 -0.02 -4.76
N ILE A 113 -23.10 0.35 -5.86
CA ILE A 113 -23.82 -0.60 -6.72
C ILE A 113 -22.87 -1.69 -7.23
N LYS A 114 -21.70 -1.33 -7.76
CA LYS A 114 -20.71 -2.31 -8.23
C LYS A 114 -20.20 -3.25 -7.14
N GLN A 115 -20.00 -2.74 -5.92
CA GLN A 115 -19.60 -3.56 -4.78
C GLN A 115 -20.71 -4.54 -4.39
N LEU A 116 -21.97 -4.11 -4.42
CA LEU A 116 -23.11 -4.97 -4.16
C LEU A 116 -23.28 -6.04 -5.25
N GLU A 117 -23.18 -5.67 -6.53
CA GLU A 117 -23.20 -6.60 -7.66
C GLU A 117 -22.13 -7.70 -7.50
N THR A 118 -20.90 -7.30 -7.17
CA THR A 118 -19.79 -8.25 -6.95
C THR A 118 -20.06 -9.18 -5.75
N LYS A 119 -20.61 -8.62 -4.67
CA LYS A 119 -20.96 -9.40 -3.48
C LYS A 119 -22.08 -10.40 -3.77
N ILE A 120 -23.09 -10.02 -4.54
CA ILE A 120 -24.18 -10.90 -4.95
C ILE A 120 -23.63 -12.05 -5.80
N ALA A 121 -22.84 -11.75 -6.84
CA ALA A 121 -22.24 -12.79 -7.68
C ALA A 121 -21.40 -13.79 -6.88
N SER A 122 -20.60 -13.32 -5.92
CA SER A 122 -19.81 -14.20 -5.05
C SER A 122 -20.67 -15.04 -4.10
N LEU A 123 -21.85 -14.54 -3.69
CA LEU A 123 -22.78 -15.31 -2.86
C LEU A 123 -23.52 -16.35 -3.68
N GLU A 124 -23.92 -16.02 -4.91
CA GLU A 124 -24.54 -16.96 -5.86
C GLU A 124 -23.60 -18.15 -6.15
N GLU A 125 -22.33 -17.89 -6.47
CA GLU A 125 -21.33 -18.94 -6.69
C GLU A 125 -21.14 -19.87 -5.47
N LYS A 126 -21.20 -19.30 -4.26
CA LYS A 126 -21.11 -20.10 -3.02
C LYS A 126 -22.33 -20.99 -2.82
N ILE A 127 -23.53 -20.48 -3.12
CA ILE A 127 -24.76 -21.27 -3.01
C ILE A 127 -24.72 -22.42 -4.03
N ASP A 128 -24.35 -22.13 -5.28
CA ASP A 128 -24.22 -23.14 -6.33
C ASP A 128 -23.17 -24.22 -6.00
N SER A 129 -22.13 -23.87 -5.23
CA SER A 129 -21.11 -24.83 -4.79
C SER A 129 -21.54 -25.72 -3.61
N LEU A 130 -22.70 -25.46 -2.99
CA LEU A 130 -23.25 -26.23 -1.88
C LEU A 130 -24.30 -27.27 -2.34
N ASP A 131 -24.77 -27.18 -3.58
CA ASP A 131 -25.66 -28.15 -4.24
C ASP A 131 -24.86 -29.21 -5.01
#